data_AF-A0A0S8JB03-F1
#
_entry.id   AF-A0A0S8JB03-F1
#
_cell.length_a   1.000
_cell.length_b   1.000
_cell.length_c   1.000
_cell.angle_alpha   90.00
_cell.angle_beta   90.00
_cell.angle_gamma   90.00
#
_symmetry.space_group_name_H-M   'P 1'
#
loop_
_entity.id
_entity.type
_entity.pdbx_description
1 polymer ?
#
loop_
_entity_poly.entity_id
_entity_poly.type
_entity_poly.pdbx_seq_one_letter_code
_entity_poly.pdbx_strand_id
1 'polypeptide(L)'
;MGLQSISPGGKFWLQGYPAADLALYDFENMNKPQMFGITTWVPVDTETSVSVGDVHAEVQAAVGLSPYPDMYWKDYNGTETLGGYLPDFDQKQDAWTTAGLWSWCGPVAEANSLWWFGQTIPEVIEDYTTSTELITDLATLMLTDVAAPGTFVQDFYQGVQDFITSNSLDDQLEVHFVPEGADPPTSPTFDEVAEEILRCQDVVLLLGYYFLVDVQWLYNDDDATTGWRLAWFRDGGHYVTCAGVSTESMALAFSDPFLDAAETGGPGWVRGTNHGHPTGHNDGVSASHDLYYVAEPSLSVGGKFWLPGYYPNWWDFIQQNGGSYFAGYTWYYGDEPPALGVEHVEVDYAVAVSLLVPPTVTVIGDVTVTQGGPAVAANVATVSDEKDSSGSLTVGASGEPAGMTVSVVNNGGTVEATAQANCSVSTGTYPINLMVTDSDGLSTSTTFDVIVDENPAPTLGPYADKLVPLGDSTTVTPSAPPADANGNIATVTVNPTTLPGAGTVSVAPGTGVVSVATAGGTTSGSLTVTVTVTDTCSAQAQQSFMLYVTAST
;
A
#
# COMPACT_ATOMS: atom_id res chain seq x y z
N MET A 1 29.75 -7.89 2.66
CA MET A 1 30.42 -9.23 2.67
C MET A 1 30.82 -9.64 1.25
N GLY A 2 32.09 -10.00 0.98
CA GLY A 2 32.53 -10.40 -0.37
C GLY A 2 32.61 -11.92 -0.55
N LEU A 3 31.67 -12.52 -1.29
CA LEU A 3 31.76 -13.91 -1.77
C LEU A 3 32.37 -13.93 -3.17
N GLN A 4 33.65 -14.29 -3.31
CA GLN A 4 34.19 -14.68 -4.62
C GLN A 4 34.04 -16.18 -4.84
N SER A 5 33.24 -16.55 -5.85
CA SER A 5 33.11 -17.92 -6.32
C SER A 5 34.37 -18.33 -7.08
N ILE A 6 35.07 -19.37 -6.62
CA ILE A 6 36.06 -20.08 -7.41
C ILE A 6 35.64 -21.55 -7.46
N SER A 7 35.04 -21.92 -8.59
CA SER A 7 34.74 -23.29 -9.08
C SER A 7 33.51 -24.03 -8.53
N PRO A 8 32.92 -24.96 -9.33
CA PRO A 8 31.67 -25.64 -8.99
C PRO A 8 31.94 -26.76 -7.99
N GLY A 9 31.55 -26.53 -6.74
CA GLY A 9 31.75 -27.44 -5.62
C GLY A 9 32.05 -26.64 -4.36
N GLY A 10 31.00 -26.05 -3.78
CA GLY A 10 31.06 -25.12 -2.67
C GLY A 10 31.98 -25.60 -1.54
N LYS A 11 33.09 -24.88 -1.37
CA LYS A 11 33.93 -24.93 -0.18
C LYS A 11 34.03 -23.50 0.33
N PHE A 12 33.50 -23.26 1.52
CA PHE A 12 33.65 -21.98 2.23
C PHE A 12 34.59 -22.19 3.42
N TRP A 13 35.45 -21.20 3.69
CA TRP A 13 36.29 -21.14 4.88
C TRP A 13 35.72 -20.10 5.83
N LEU A 14 35.49 -20.46 7.09
CA LEU A 14 35.33 -19.51 8.19
C LEU A 14 36.69 -19.31 8.85
N GLN A 15 37.27 -18.12 8.70
CA GLN A 15 38.50 -17.72 9.40
C GLN A 15 38.11 -16.76 10.53
N GLY A 16 38.30 -17.14 11.80
CA GLY A 16 38.20 -16.16 12.90
C GLY A 16 37.88 -16.65 14.32
N TYR A 17 37.28 -17.82 14.52
CA TYR A 17 36.86 -18.22 15.88
C TYR A 17 37.83 -19.21 16.55
N PRO A 18 38.31 -18.96 17.79
CA PRO A 18 38.95 -19.99 18.60
C PRO A 18 37.92 -21.07 18.97
N ALA A 19 38.35 -22.33 18.98
CA ALA A 19 37.54 -23.54 19.10
C ALA A 19 36.85 -23.79 20.48
N ALA A 20 36.51 -22.73 21.23
CA ALA A 20 35.97 -22.86 22.59
C ALA A 20 34.43 -22.71 22.69
N ASP A 21 33.74 -22.13 21.70
CA ASP A 21 32.32 -21.75 21.85
C ASP A 21 31.37 -22.55 20.94
N LEU A 22 31.34 -23.88 21.10
CA LEU A 22 30.30 -24.74 20.54
C LEU A 22 29.51 -25.37 21.69
N ALA A 23 28.46 -24.67 22.14
CA ALA A 23 27.48 -25.20 23.09
C ALA A 23 26.29 -25.81 22.33
N LEU A 24 26.03 -27.11 22.52
CA LEU A 24 24.79 -27.76 22.12
C LEU A 24 23.80 -27.65 23.30
N TYR A 25 22.65 -27.03 23.07
CA TYR A 25 21.55 -26.94 24.05
C TYR A 25 20.53 -28.07 23.83
N ASP A 26 20.11 -28.74 24.90
CA ASP A 26 19.00 -29.70 24.91
C ASP A 26 17.71 -28.96 25.32
N PHE A 27 16.70 -29.03 24.47
CA PHE A 27 15.46 -28.25 24.56
C PHE A 27 14.36 -29.01 25.33
N GLU A 28 14.62 -29.42 26.58
CA GLU A 28 13.53 -29.83 27.49
C GLU A 28 13.85 -29.39 28.93
N ASN A 29 13.12 -28.38 29.41
CA ASN A 29 13.12 -27.76 30.75
C ASN A 29 13.95 -26.49 30.93
N MET A 30 13.35 -25.35 30.59
CA MET A 30 13.70 -24.05 31.17
C MET A 30 13.41 -24.07 32.68
N ASN A 31 14.45 -24.25 33.51
CA ASN A 31 14.58 -23.64 34.84
C ASN A 31 15.95 -23.99 35.47
N LYS A 32 16.84 -23.00 35.49
CA LYS A 32 18.18 -22.90 36.14
C LYS A 32 19.38 -23.30 35.26
N PRO A 33 20.30 -22.36 34.95
CA PRO A 33 21.60 -22.72 34.38
C PRO A 33 22.50 -23.33 35.48
N GLN A 34 22.89 -24.59 35.29
CA GLN A 34 23.98 -25.22 36.06
C GLN A 34 25.04 -25.69 35.04
N MET A 35 26.27 -25.18 35.15
CA MET A 35 27.40 -25.69 34.37
C MET A 35 27.77 -27.10 34.83
N PHE A 36 27.66 -28.09 33.93
CA PHE A 36 28.26 -29.40 34.13
C PHE A 36 29.43 -29.59 33.16
N GLY A 37 30.64 -29.76 33.71
CA GLY A 37 31.81 -30.16 32.93
C GLY A 37 31.76 -31.66 32.63
N ILE A 38 31.75 -32.03 31.35
CA ILE A 38 31.88 -33.44 30.94
C ILE A 38 33.36 -33.84 31.00
N THR A 39 33.66 -34.83 31.86
CA THR A 39 34.87 -35.65 31.79
C THR A 39 34.51 -36.94 31.05
N THR A 40 35.00 -37.15 29.83
CA THR A 40 34.81 -38.43 29.13
C THR A 40 35.93 -39.41 29.50
N TRP A 41 35.55 -40.48 30.19
CA TRP A 41 36.32 -41.72 30.35
C TRP A 41 36.17 -42.56 29.08
N VAL A 42 37.27 -42.96 28.45
CA VAL A 42 37.27 -43.94 27.35
C VAL A 42 37.66 -45.31 27.94
N PRO A 43 36.84 -46.37 27.80
CA PRO A 43 37.28 -47.71 28.14
C PRO A 43 38.22 -48.22 27.04
N VAL A 44 39.46 -48.53 27.42
CA VAL A 44 40.46 -49.12 26.54
C VAL A 44 40.30 -50.63 26.61
N ASP A 45 39.83 -51.25 25.52
CA ASP A 45 40.06 -52.68 25.27
C ASP A 45 40.87 -52.86 23.97
N THR A 46 42.08 -53.37 24.19
CA THR A 46 43.01 -54.13 23.34
C THR A 46 43.08 -53.92 21.82
N GLU A 47 44.29 -53.54 21.39
CA GLU A 47 44.99 -53.85 20.13
C GLU A 47 44.21 -53.80 18.82
N THR A 48 44.28 -52.67 18.12
CA THR A 48 44.72 -52.59 16.71
C THR A 48 44.89 -51.12 16.32
N SER A 49 46.10 -50.76 15.88
CA SER A 49 46.36 -49.45 15.28
C SER A 49 45.71 -49.39 13.90
N VAL A 50 44.57 -48.71 13.77
CA VAL A 50 44.02 -48.29 12.48
C VAL A 50 44.49 -46.87 12.20
N SER A 51 45.23 -46.66 11.12
CA SER A 51 45.45 -45.33 10.56
C SER A 51 44.12 -44.86 9.97
N VAL A 52 43.42 -43.98 10.68
CA VAL A 52 42.26 -43.24 10.18
C VAL A 52 42.89 -41.92 9.68
N GLY A 53 43.17 -41.73 8.38
CA GLY A 53 42.20 -41.75 7.29
C GLY A 53 41.32 -40.53 7.48
N ASP A 54 41.55 -39.46 6.72
CA ASP A 54 40.86 -38.17 6.86
C ASP A 54 39.39 -38.34 7.27
N VAL A 55 39.06 -37.92 8.50
CA VAL A 55 37.67 -37.89 8.94
C VAL A 55 37.02 -36.71 8.24
N HIS A 56 36.40 -36.98 7.10
CA HIS A 56 35.46 -36.07 6.47
C HIS A 56 34.19 -36.01 7.32
N ALA A 57 34.11 -35.06 8.23
CA ALA A 57 32.84 -34.62 8.77
C ALA A 57 32.18 -33.73 7.72
N GLU A 58 31.22 -34.29 6.98
CA GLU A 58 30.33 -33.50 6.15
C GLU A 58 29.31 -32.82 7.08
N VAL A 59 29.38 -31.50 7.20
CA VAL A 59 28.32 -30.72 7.84
C VAL A 59 27.12 -30.76 6.89
N GLN A 60 26.25 -31.75 7.05
CA GLN A 60 25.09 -31.96 6.18
C GLN A 60 23.97 -30.94 6.40
N ALA A 61 24.03 -30.19 7.51
CA ALA A 61 23.29 -28.95 7.72
C ALA A 61 23.99 -28.14 8.82
N ALA A 62 24.35 -26.90 8.52
CA ALA A 62 24.55 -25.89 9.56
C ALA A 62 23.22 -25.14 9.67
N VAL A 63 22.43 -25.43 10.71
CA VAL A 63 21.37 -24.50 11.11
C VAL A 63 22.09 -23.38 11.84
N GLY A 64 22.38 -22.29 11.13
CA GLY A 64 22.74 -21.05 11.79
C GLY A 64 21.50 -20.59 12.54
N LEU A 65 21.42 -20.85 13.85
CA LEU A 65 20.49 -20.13 14.70
C LEU A 65 21.05 -18.71 14.80
N SER A 66 20.47 -17.77 14.07
CA SER A 66 20.62 -16.36 14.42
C SER A 66 20.03 -16.20 15.82
N PRO A 67 20.77 -15.67 16.82
CA PRO A 67 20.18 -15.34 18.11
C PRO A 67 19.23 -14.13 18.01
N TYR A 68 19.18 -13.47 16.84
CA TYR A 68 18.33 -12.34 16.56
C TYR A 68 17.11 -12.76 15.75
N PRO A 69 15.95 -12.11 16.01
CA PRO A 69 14.74 -12.35 15.22
C PRO A 69 14.98 -12.01 13.74
N ASP A 70 14.16 -12.57 12.86
CA ASP A 70 14.15 -12.17 11.45
C ASP A 70 13.62 -10.73 11.36
N MET A 71 14.56 -9.80 11.17
CA MET A 71 14.32 -8.36 11.16
C MET A 71 14.21 -7.88 9.71
N TYR A 72 13.17 -7.09 9.42
CA TYR A 72 13.19 -6.13 8.34
C TYR A 72 14.08 -4.94 8.76
N TRP A 73 14.97 -4.54 7.86
CA TRP A 73 15.86 -3.39 8.03
C TRP A 73 15.63 -2.42 6.89
N LYS A 74 15.56 -1.13 7.20
CA LYS A 74 15.48 -0.03 6.23
C LYS A 74 16.62 -0.06 5.20
N ASP A 75 17.73 -0.71 5.55
CA ASP A 75 19.02 -0.58 4.89
C ASP A 75 19.28 -1.58 3.75
N TYR A 76 18.30 -2.44 3.43
CA TYR A 76 18.56 -3.69 2.70
C TYR A 76 17.83 -3.84 1.37
N ASN A 77 17.83 -2.82 0.50
CA ASN A 77 17.35 -2.99 -0.88
C ASN A 77 18.28 -2.47 -2.00
N GLY A 78 19.57 -2.24 -1.71
CA GLY A 78 20.58 -1.87 -2.70
C GLY A 78 21.95 -2.55 -2.48
N THR A 79 22.79 -2.60 -3.51
CA THR A 79 24.18 -3.08 -3.39
C THR A 79 24.93 -2.23 -2.36
N GLU A 80 25.55 -2.84 -1.35
CA GLU A 80 26.37 -2.24 -0.28
C GLU A 80 27.13 -0.96 -0.75
N THR A 81 26.48 0.19 -0.71
CA THR A 81 27.13 1.49 -0.78
C THR A 81 27.45 1.90 0.64
N LEU A 82 28.62 2.51 0.81
CA LEU A 82 29.24 2.79 2.10
C LEU A 82 28.47 3.76 3.02
N GLY A 83 27.20 4.08 2.72
CA GLY A 83 26.32 4.97 3.50
C GLY A 83 24.83 4.64 3.45
N GLY A 84 24.40 3.48 2.96
CA GLY A 84 22.99 3.18 2.68
C GLY A 84 22.11 2.74 3.86
N TYR A 85 22.38 3.17 5.09
CA TYR A 85 21.60 2.80 6.28
C TYR A 85 21.12 4.02 7.06
N LEU A 86 20.10 3.84 7.90
CA LEU A 86 19.59 4.93 8.75
C LEU A 86 20.71 5.46 9.66
N PRO A 87 21.03 6.77 9.62
CA PRO A 87 21.99 7.38 10.54
C PRO A 87 21.59 7.26 12.01
N ASP A 88 22.54 7.54 12.87
CA ASP A 88 22.37 7.49 14.32
C ASP A 88 23.09 8.64 15.01
N PHE A 89 22.68 9.86 14.68
CA PHE A 89 23.36 11.06 15.16
C PHE A 89 23.34 11.16 16.69
N ASP A 90 24.51 11.47 17.27
CA ASP A 90 24.67 11.58 18.73
C ASP A 90 24.22 12.97 19.20
N GLN A 91 23.21 13.07 20.05
CA GLN A 91 22.76 14.37 20.57
C GLN A 91 23.81 15.08 21.44
N LYS A 92 24.85 14.36 21.88
CA LYS A 92 25.92 14.90 22.73
C LYS A 92 26.97 15.69 21.95
N GLN A 93 26.88 15.70 20.62
CA GLN A 93 27.93 16.19 19.72
C GLN A 93 28.24 17.69 19.84
N ASP A 94 27.27 18.53 20.21
CA ASP A 94 27.44 20.00 20.27
C ASP A 94 26.85 20.65 21.54
N ALA A 95 26.91 19.92 22.66
CA ALA A 95 26.53 20.44 23.98
C ALA A 95 25.09 20.98 24.10
N TRP A 96 24.17 20.44 23.29
CA TRP A 96 22.73 20.72 23.28
C TRP A 96 22.03 20.34 24.58
N THR A 97 22.19 21.21 25.58
CA THR A 97 21.71 20.99 26.93
C THR A 97 20.88 22.17 27.44
N THR A 98 19.80 21.84 28.13
CA THR A 98 18.96 22.78 28.87
C THR A 98 19.00 22.45 30.35
N ALA A 99 19.38 23.44 31.17
CA ALA A 99 19.60 23.28 32.61
C ALA A 99 20.59 22.15 32.99
N GLY A 100 21.53 21.81 32.08
CA GLY A 100 22.54 20.76 32.28
C GLY A 100 22.07 19.36 31.91
N LEU A 101 20.90 19.21 31.30
CA LEU A 101 20.36 17.96 30.76
C LEU A 101 20.33 18.03 29.24
N TRP A 102 20.63 16.93 28.56
CA TRP A 102 20.55 16.82 27.10
C TRP A 102 19.08 16.82 26.66
N SER A 103 18.73 17.64 25.67
CA SER A 103 17.31 17.91 25.36
C SER A 103 16.94 17.87 23.87
N TRP A 104 17.88 17.54 22.99
CA TRP A 104 17.67 17.67 21.54
C TRP A 104 17.38 16.34 20.83
N CYS A 105 17.02 15.29 21.57
CA CYS A 105 16.71 13.98 20.98
C CYS A 105 15.63 14.03 19.89
N GLY A 106 14.66 14.95 19.96
CA GLY A 106 13.64 15.13 18.91
C GLY A 106 14.24 15.53 17.56
N PRO A 107 14.81 16.74 17.43
CA PRO A 107 15.47 17.19 16.21
C PRO A 107 16.56 16.23 15.70
N VAL A 108 17.27 15.55 16.60
CA VAL A 108 18.30 14.57 16.23
C VAL A 108 17.69 13.31 15.63
N ALA A 109 16.62 12.77 16.23
CA ALA A 109 15.91 11.62 15.68
C ALA A 109 15.32 11.92 14.29
N GLU A 110 14.76 13.11 14.09
CA GLU A 110 14.27 13.52 12.77
C GLU A 110 15.40 13.73 11.76
N ALA A 111 16.53 14.30 12.19
CA ALA A 111 17.69 14.46 11.32
C ALA A 111 18.20 13.13 10.78
N ASN A 112 18.10 12.03 11.53
CA ASN A 112 18.40 10.69 11.01
C ASN A 112 17.51 10.37 9.79
N SER A 113 16.21 10.62 9.91
CA SER A 113 15.22 10.38 8.85
C SER A 113 15.52 11.20 7.59
N LEU A 114 15.60 12.52 7.75
CA LEU A 114 15.81 13.45 6.64
C LEU A 114 17.17 13.27 5.99
N TRP A 115 18.22 12.99 6.77
CA TRP A 115 19.54 12.71 6.21
C TRP A 115 19.56 11.44 5.38
N TRP A 116 18.79 10.44 5.78
CA TRP A 116 18.61 9.24 4.99
C TRP A 116 17.84 9.52 3.69
N PHE A 117 16.73 10.27 3.73
CA PHE A 117 16.01 10.70 2.53
C PHE A 117 16.87 11.55 1.59
N GLY A 118 17.81 12.33 2.15
CA GLY A 118 18.81 13.11 1.42
C GLY A 118 19.67 12.30 0.44
N GLN A 119 19.75 10.98 0.61
CA GLN A 119 20.47 10.10 -0.31
C GLN A 119 19.71 9.87 -1.62
N THR A 120 18.38 9.91 -1.57
CA THR A 120 17.49 9.74 -2.72
C THR A 120 16.93 11.06 -3.24
N ILE A 121 16.71 12.03 -2.35
CA ILE A 121 16.22 13.38 -2.62
C ILE A 121 17.28 14.37 -2.11
N PRO A 122 18.32 14.69 -2.91
CA PRO A 122 19.41 15.57 -2.48
C PRO A 122 18.94 16.91 -1.92
N GLU A 123 17.82 17.44 -2.42
CA GLU A 123 17.18 18.69 -1.99
C GLU A 123 16.87 18.71 -0.48
N VAL A 124 16.72 17.55 0.17
CA VAL A 124 16.49 17.45 1.63
C VAL A 124 17.71 17.92 2.43
N ILE A 125 18.92 17.65 1.94
CA ILE A 125 20.16 17.93 2.70
C ILE A 125 21.17 18.82 1.97
N GLU A 126 20.90 19.24 0.74
CA GLU A 126 21.89 19.92 -0.11
C GLU A 126 22.38 21.26 0.47
N ASP A 127 21.55 21.92 1.28
CA ASP A 127 21.88 23.18 1.93
C ASP A 127 22.68 23.01 3.24
N TYR A 128 22.86 21.78 3.72
CA TYR A 128 23.56 21.49 4.97
C TYR A 128 24.90 20.80 4.70
N THR A 129 25.97 21.33 5.32
CA THR A 129 27.32 20.75 5.21
C THR A 129 27.63 19.74 6.30
N THR A 130 26.88 19.77 7.40
CA THR A 130 27.03 18.88 8.55
C THR A 130 25.67 18.52 9.14
N SER A 131 25.57 17.38 9.82
CA SER A 131 24.37 16.99 10.59
C SER A 131 24.00 18.04 11.64
N THR A 132 25.00 18.67 12.27
CA THR A 132 24.82 19.75 13.25
C THR A 132 24.03 20.94 12.69
N GLU A 133 24.27 21.34 11.44
CA GLU A 133 23.54 22.44 10.80
C GLU A 133 22.06 22.07 10.58
N LEU A 134 21.79 20.85 10.08
CA LEU A 134 20.43 20.34 9.91
C LEU A 134 19.69 20.26 11.24
N ILE A 135 20.32 19.64 12.26
CA ILE A 135 19.73 19.47 13.60
C ILE A 135 19.41 20.82 14.24
N THR A 136 20.27 21.83 14.06
CA THR A 136 20.03 23.18 14.61
C THR A 136 18.84 23.87 13.96
N ASP A 137 18.67 23.70 12.65
CA ASP A 137 17.52 24.24 11.92
C ASP A 137 16.22 23.54 12.34
N LEU A 138 16.23 22.20 12.41
CA LEU A 138 15.11 21.41 12.92
C LEU A 138 14.76 21.80 14.36
N ALA A 139 15.74 21.96 15.25
CA ALA A 139 15.49 22.39 16.63
C ALA A 139 14.78 23.75 16.71
N THR A 140 15.09 24.64 15.78
CA THR A 140 14.43 25.96 15.65
C THR A 140 13.00 25.81 15.16
N LEU A 141 12.77 25.05 14.10
CA LEU A 141 11.43 24.80 13.53
C LEU A 141 10.53 24.06 14.52
N MET A 142 11.08 23.09 15.26
CA MET A 142 10.38 22.29 16.25
C MET A 142 10.24 22.95 17.62
N LEU A 143 10.65 24.22 17.77
CA LEU A 143 10.56 24.99 19.02
C LEU A 143 11.18 24.26 20.23
N THR A 144 12.28 23.54 20.00
CA THR A 144 12.95 22.74 21.03
C THR A 144 13.47 23.65 22.15
N ASP A 145 13.19 23.28 23.40
CA ASP A 145 13.51 24.05 24.61
C ASP A 145 12.87 25.45 24.72
N VAL A 146 11.87 25.77 23.88
CA VAL A 146 11.24 27.10 23.88
C VAL A 146 10.16 27.21 24.97
N ALA A 147 9.18 26.31 24.97
CA ALA A 147 8.07 26.33 25.93
C ALA A 147 8.40 25.57 27.23
N ALA A 148 9.12 24.47 27.10
CA ALA A 148 9.57 23.58 28.15
C ALA A 148 10.75 22.74 27.63
N PRO A 149 11.52 22.05 28.50
CA PRO A 149 12.63 21.23 28.08
C PRO A 149 12.25 20.17 27.04
N GLY A 150 13.08 19.98 26.02
CA GLY A 150 12.86 19.06 24.91
C GLY A 150 11.90 19.59 23.86
N THR A 151 11.31 18.67 23.11
CA THR A 151 10.44 18.93 21.96
C THR A 151 9.06 18.30 22.18
N PHE A 152 8.02 19.11 22.23
CA PHE A 152 6.66 18.59 22.34
C PHE A 152 6.23 18.02 20.99
N VAL A 153 5.48 16.91 20.99
CA VAL A 153 5.16 16.19 19.75
C VAL A 153 4.42 17.03 18.71
N GLN A 154 3.62 18.00 19.16
CA GLN A 154 2.91 18.92 18.27
C GLN A 154 3.88 19.90 17.59
N ASP A 155 4.87 20.40 18.32
CA ASP A 155 5.91 21.27 17.78
C ASP A 155 6.88 20.47 16.91
N PHE A 156 7.17 19.21 17.27
CA PHE A 156 7.91 18.26 16.42
C PHE A 156 7.22 18.13 15.06
N TYR A 157 5.95 17.72 15.05
CA TYR A 157 5.16 17.52 13.84
C TYR A 157 5.11 18.79 12.98
N GLN A 158 4.78 19.92 13.60
CA GLN A 158 4.70 21.19 12.88
C GLN A 158 6.07 21.62 12.35
N GLY A 159 7.16 21.39 13.09
CA GLY A 159 8.51 21.69 12.66
C GLY A 159 8.94 20.88 11.42
N VAL A 160 8.57 19.60 11.35
CA VAL A 160 8.79 18.79 10.13
C VAL A 160 7.95 19.31 8.96
N GLN A 161 6.68 19.65 9.20
CA GLN A 161 5.82 20.22 8.15
C GLN A 161 6.38 21.54 7.61
N ASP A 162 6.87 22.41 8.49
CA ASP A 162 7.50 23.68 8.14
C ASP A 162 8.81 23.45 7.38
N PHE A 163 9.59 22.42 7.76
CA PHE A 163 10.79 22.00 7.02
C PHE A 163 10.45 21.58 5.59
N ILE A 164 9.48 20.68 5.40
CA ILE A 164 9.02 20.22 4.07
C ILE A 164 8.58 21.40 3.21
N THR A 165 7.74 22.28 3.77
CA THR A 165 7.18 23.44 3.05
C THR A 165 8.26 24.46 2.68
N SER A 166 9.16 24.77 3.62
CA SER A 166 10.20 25.79 3.40
C SER A 166 11.25 25.36 2.39
N ASN A 167 11.49 24.05 2.26
CA ASN A 167 12.38 23.46 1.27
C ASN A 167 11.67 23.08 -0.04
N SER A 168 10.37 23.40 -0.20
CA SER A 168 9.57 23.06 -1.39
C SER A 168 9.55 21.56 -1.71
N LEU A 169 9.43 20.73 -0.67
CA LEU A 169 9.39 19.27 -0.76
C LEU A 169 7.96 18.72 -0.71
N ASP A 170 6.94 19.58 -0.76
CA ASP A 170 5.52 19.21 -0.61
C ASP A 170 4.99 18.26 -1.70
N ASP A 171 5.70 18.10 -2.82
CA ASP A 171 5.37 17.16 -3.89
C ASP A 171 6.18 15.84 -3.82
N GLN A 172 7.06 15.72 -2.83
CA GLN A 172 7.98 14.59 -2.66
C GLN A 172 7.87 13.92 -1.29
N LEU A 173 7.58 14.69 -0.23
CA LEU A 173 7.51 14.21 1.14
C LEU A 173 6.23 14.67 1.83
N GLU A 174 5.74 13.82 2.72
CA GLU A 174 4.71 14.16 3.70
C GLU A 174 5.15 13.79 5.12
N VAL A 175 4.57 14.46 6.11
CA VAL A 175 4.66 14.08 7.52
C VAL A 175 3.26 13.78 8.03
N HIS A 176 3.10 12.67 8.78
CA HIS A 176 1.84 12.30 9.39
C HIS A 176 2.05 11.62 10.75
N PHE A 177 1.02 11.63 11.61
CA PHE A 177 0.99 10.82 12.83
C PHE A 177 0.58 9.40 12.50
N VAL A 178 1.10 8.42 13.24
CA VAL A 178 0.70 7.02 13.15
C VAL A 178 -0.16 6.67 14.38
N PRO A 179 -1.40 6.17 14.21
CA PRO A 179 -2.12 6.00 12.95
C PRO A 179 -2.57 7.33 12.31
N GLU A 180 -2.66 7.35 10.98
CA GLU A 180 -3.10 8.52 10.21
C GLU A 180 -4.55 8.93 10.52
N GLY A 181 -4.81 10.24 10.44
CA GLY A 181 -6.18 10.80 10.52
C GLY A 181 -6.79 10.91 11.93
N ALA A 182 -6.05 10.54 12.99
CA ALA A 182 -6.49 10.76 14.37
C ALA A 182 -6.39 12.25 14.76
N ASP A 183 -7.52 12.88 15.10
CA ASP A 183 -7.57 14.24 15.64
C ASP A 183 -8.38 14.27 16.98
N PRO A 184 -7.72 14.43 18.14
CA PRO A 184 -6.27 14.62 18.31
C PRO A 184 -5.48 13.32 18.04
N PRO A 185 -4.15 13.41 17.82
CA PRO A 185 -3.29 12.23 17.68
C PRO A 185 -3.40 11.29 18.89
N THR A 186 -3.27 9.99 18.64
CA THR A 186 -3.38 8.94 19.66
C THR A 186 -2.19 8.00 19.60
N SER A 187 -1.90 7.31 20.71
CA SER A 187 -0.81 6.32 20.76
C SER A 187 -1.02 5.19 19.72
N PRO A 188 0.03 4.78 18.99
CA PRO A 188 -0.07 3.69 18.02
C PRO A 188 -0.06 2.31 18.69
N THR A 189 -0.59 1.32 17.98
CA THR A 189 -0.33 -0.12 18.23
C THR A 189 1.03 -0.51 17.65
N PHE A 190 1.55 -1.68 18.06
CA PHE A 190 2.77 -2.20 17.45
C PHE A 190 2.59 -2.45 15.95
N ASP A 191 1.45 -3.03 15.55
CA ASP A 191 1.15 -3.33 14.15
C ASP A 191 1.10 -2.06 13.29
N GLU A 192 0.47 -0.98 13.76
CA GLU A 192 0.45 0.31 13.05
C GLU A 192 1.87 0.87 12.83
N VAL A 193 2.75 0.81 13.85
CA VAL A 193 4.16 1.22 13.69
C VAL A 193 4.90 0.29 12.73
N ALA A 194 4.67 -1.02 12.82
CA ALA A 194 5.36 -2.00 11.99
C ALA A 194 4.94 -1.90 10.52
N GLU A 195 3.65 -1.74 10.23
CA GLU A 195 3.13 -1.50 8.88
C GLU A 195 3.72 -0.22 8.31
N GLU A 196 3.83 0.84 9.10
CA GLU A 196 4.41 2.09 8.64
C GLU A 196 5.91 1.98 8.34
N ILE A 197 6.70 1.32 9.20
CA ILE A 197 8.12 1.01 8.92
C ILE A 197 8.27 0.20 7.62
N LEU A 198 7.35 -0.74 7.34
CA LEU A 198 7.37 -1.53 6.11
C LEU A 198 6.95 -0.71 4.88
N ARG A 199 6.09 0.31 5.05
CA ARG A 199 5.56 1.18 4.00
C ARG A 199 6.48 2.33 3.66
N CYS A 200 6.65 3.27 4.60
CA CYS A 200 7.33 4.56 4.35
C CYS A 200 8.81 4.56 4.71
N GLN A 201 9.28 3.44 5.28
CA GLN A 201 10.68 3.15 5.57
C GLN A 201 11.22 3.91 6.80
N ASP A 202 10.55 4.91 7.40
CA ASP A 202 10.98 5.57 8.65
C ASP A 202 9.85 5.92 9.64
N VAL A 203 10.08 5.66 10.93
CA VAL A 203 9.16 6.12 11.99
C VAL A 203 9.95 6.64 13.17
N VAL A 204 9.71 7.90 13.55
CA VAL A 204 10.21 8.50 14.80
C VAL A 204 9.20 8.24 15.91
N LEU A 205 9.66 7.64 17.01
CA LEU A 205 8.84 7.35 18.18
C LEU A 205 9.13 8.35 19.29
N LEU A 206 8.07 8.87 19.91
CA LEU A 206 8.17 9.52 21.22
C LEU A 206 7.93 8.48 22.31
N LEU A 207 8.99 8.13 23.02
CA LEU A 207 8.96 7.29 24.21
C LEU A 207 8.58 8.12 25.45
N GLY A 208 7.58 7.67 26.20
CA GLY A 208 7.16 8.26 27.47
C GLY A 208 7.59 7.39 28.66
N TYR A 209 8.03 8.02 29.75
CA TYR A 209 8.45 7.33 30.98
C TYR A 209 7.31 7.34 32.01
N TYR A 210 6.73 6.17 32.29
CA TYR A 210 5.60 6.00 33.19
C TYR A 210 5.98 5.22 34.44
N PHE A 211 5.70 5.80 35.61
CA PHE A 211 6.01 5.21 36.91
C PHE A 211 4.74 4.82 37.65
N LEU A 212 4.72 3.61 38.18
CA LEU A 212 3.67 3.16 39.07
C LEU A 212 3.85 3.79 40.45
N VAL A 213 3.04 4.80 40.78
CA VAL A 213 3.20 5.61 42.00
C VAL A 213 2.27 5.21 43.15
N ASP A 214 1.18 4.50 42.86
CA ASP A 214 0.27 3.98 43.89
C ASP A 214 -0.44 2.71 43.42
N VAL A 215 -0.73 1.81 44.36
CA VAL A 215 -1.42 0.53 44.10
C VAL A 215 -2.44 0.26 45.21
N GLN A 216 -3.70 0.05 44.83
CA GLN A 216 -4.80 -0.14 45.76
C GLN A 216 -5.66 -1.35 45.39
N TRP A 217 -5.97 -2.21 46.36
CA TRP A 217 -6.93 -3.30 46.16
C TRP A 217 -8.36 -2.78 46.31
N LEU A 218 -9.10 -2.67 45.21
CA LEU A 218 -10.40 -2.01 45.14
C LEU A 218 -11.41 -2.79 44.29
N TYR A 219 -12.70 -2.55 44.55
CA TYR A 219 -13.78 -3.02 43.70
C TYR A 219 -13.91 -2.09 42.48
N ASN A 220 -13.83 -2.64 41.27
CA ASN A 220 -14.12 -1.96 40.02
C ASN A 220 -15.62 -2.10 39.71
N ASP A 221 -16.34 -0.98 39.73
CA ASP A 221 -17.77 -0.95 39.41
C ASP A 221 -18.04 -1.26 37.93
N ASP A 222 -17.13 -0.91 37.03
CA ASP A 222 -17.29 -1.09 35.58
C ASP A 222 -17.25 -2.57 35.19
N ASP A 223 -16.31 -3.33 35.77
CA ASP A 223 -16.13 -4.77 35.49
C ASP A 223 -16.80 -5.68 36.55
N ALA A 224 -17.47 -5.08 37.54
CA ALA A 224 -18.12 -5.77 38.67
C ALA A 224 -17.22 -6.81 39.38
N THR A 225 -15.93 -6.51 39.50
CA THR A 225 -14.91 -7.39 40.08
C THR A 225 -13.93 -6.61 40.95
N THR A 226 -13.18 -7.30 41.81
CA THR A 226 -12.13 -6.68 42.64
C THR A 226 -10.77 -6.92 42.01
N GLY A 227 -9.94 -5.89 41.94
CA GLY A 227 -8.61 -5.95 41.39
C GLY A 227 -7.68 -4.88 41.95
N TRP A 228 -6.48 -4.83 41.41
CA TRP A 228 -5.49 -3.81 41.71
C TRP A 228 -5.76 -2.57 40.85
N ARG A 229 -6.11 -1.45 41.48
CA ARG A 229 -6.11 -0.14 40.83
C ARG A 229 -4.69 0.42 40.89
N LEU A 230 -4.12 0.68 39.73
CA LEU A 230 -2.76 1.16 39.55
C LEU A 230 -2.80 2.66 39.22
N ALA A 231 -1.99 3.48 39.86
CA ALA A 231 -1.92 4.92 39.60
C ALA A 231 -0.58 5.26 38.94
N TRP A 232 -0.63 5.93 37.80
CA TRP A 232 0.53 6.19 36.95
C TRP A 232 0.90 7.66 36.91
N PHE A 233 2.20 7.93 36.95
CA PHE A 233 2.77 9.27 36.77
C PHE A 233 3.71 9.23 35.58
N ARG A 234 3.49 10.10 34.59
CA ARG A 234 4.43 10.29 33.49
C ARG A 234 5.44 11.35 33.89
N ASP A 235 6.71 11.13 33.62
CA ASP A 235 7.73 12.16 33.81
C ASP A 235 8.80 12.08 32.73
N GLY A 236 8.77 13.00 31.77
CA GLY A 236 9.76 13.04 30.71
C GLY A 236 9.45 12.11 29.53
N GLY A 237 10.33 12.13 28.54
CA GLY A 237 10.28 11.30 27.36
C GLY A 237 11.53 11.42 26.52
N HIS A 238 11.65 10.62 25.46
CA HIS A 238 12.81 10.55 24.58
C HIS A 238 12.39 10.18 23.16
N TYR A 239 13.04 10.76 22.15
CA TYR A 239 12.76 10.42 20.75
C TYR A 239 13.81 9.46 20.22
N VAL A 240 13.36 8.46 19.47
CA VAL A 240 14.21 7.48 18.77
C VAL A 240 13.69 7.27 17.35
N THR A 241 14.56 6.90 16.42
CA THR A 241 14.19 6.64 15.02
C THR A 241 14.24 5.14 14.74
N CYS A 242 13.16 4.55 14.22
CA CYS A 242 13.12 3.12 13.93
C CYS A 242 13.88 2.77 12.65
N ALA A 243 14.97 2.01 12.77
CA ALA A 243 15.76 1.47 11.66
C ALA A 243 15.26 0.09 11.18
N GLY A 244 14.51 -0.64 12.00
CA GLY A 244 14.03 -1.97 11.66
C GLY A 244 12.93 -2.50 12.57
N VAL A 245 12.25 -3.54 12.08
CA VAL A 245 11.13 -4.20 12.78
C VAL A 245 11.10 -5.70 12.51
N SER A 246 10.69 -6.49 13.50
CA SER A 246 10.27 -7.89 13.32
C SER A 246 8.85 -8.05 13.81
N THR A 247 7.92 -8.25 12.88
CA THR A 247 6.50 -8.47 13.19
C THR A 247 6.26 -9.80 13.89
N GLU A 248 6.98 -10.86 13.50
CA GLU A 248 6.84 -12.19 14.10
C GLU A 248 7.34 -12.24 15.54
N SER A 249 8.43 -11.53 15.83
CA SER A 249 9.06 -11.55 17.15
C SER A 249 8.68 -10.35 18.03
N MET A 250 7.84 -9.45 17.53
CA MET A 250 7.51 -8.18 18.17
C MET A 250 8.77 -7.45 18.66
N ALA A 251 9.64 -7.09 17.73
CA ALA A 251 10.88 -6.39 18.05
C ALA A 251 11.05 -5.16 17.16
N LEU A 252 11.68 -4.13 17.73
CA LEU A 252 12.05 -2.91 17.03
C LEU A 252 13.55 -2.69 17.18
N ALA A 253 14.16 -2.14 16.15
CA ALA A 253 15.52 -1.65 16.20
C ALA A 253 15.51 -0.14 15.99
N PHE A 254 16.07 0.60 16.94
CA PHE A 254 16.11 2.06 16.89
C PHE A 254 17.53 2.58 16.77
N SER A 255 17.70 3.66 16.03
CA SER A 255 18.73 4.65 16.31
C SER A 255 18.27 5.47 17.52
N ASP A 256 19.12 5.52 18.54
CA ASP A 256 18.85 6.22 19.79
C ASP A 256 19.87 7.36 19.94
N PRO A 257 19.44 8.63 19.82
CA PRO A 257 20.32 9.79 19.94
C PRO A 257 21.10 9.92 21.25
N PHE A 258 20.81 9.10 22.27
CA PHE A 258 21.42 9.14 23.59
C PHE A 258 22.14 7.86 24.00
N LEU A 259 21.59 6.70 23.68
CA LEU A 259 22.02 5.42 24.23
C LEU A 259 22.41 4.45 23.11
N ASP A 260 23.69 4.11 23.03
CA ASP A 260 24.21 3.14 22.05
C ASP A 260 24.43 1.77 22.71
N ALA A 261 23.35 1.09 23.11
CA ALA A 261 23.44 -0.16 23.86
C ALA A 261 24.18 -1.25 23.07
N ALA A 262 23.96 -1.34 21.75
CA ALA A 262 24.60 -2.34 20.89
C ALA A 262 26.14 -2.19 20.88
N GLU A 263 26.67 -0.97 20.97
CA GLU A 263 28.12 -0.73 21.07
C GLU A 263 28.74 -1.31 22.35
N THR A 264 27.95 -1.35 23.41
CA THR A 264 28.38 -1.88 24.71
C THR A 264 28.10 -3.37 24.86
N GLY A 265 27.65 -4.04 23.80
CA GLY A 265 27.36 -5.47 23.75
C GLY A 265 25.90 -5.84 24.00
N GLY A 266 24.99 -4.86 23.99
CA GLY A 266 23.55 -5.07 23.95
C GLY A 266 23.08 -5.67 22.62
N PRO A 267 21.83 -6.16 22.54
CA PRO A 267 21.24 -6.62 21.29
C PRO A 267 21.18 -5.48 20.26
N GLY A 268 21.60 -5.74 19.03
CA GLY A 268 21.57 -4.72 17.97
C GLY A 268 22.69 -4.87 16.94
N TRP A 269 22.84 -3.86 16.10
CA TRP A 269 23.83 -3.80 15.03
C TRP A 269 24.65 -2.52 15.09
N VAL A 270 25.96 -2.70 15.18
CA VAL A 270 26.95 -1.61 15.11
C VAL A 270 27.55 -1.58 13.71
N ARG A 271 27.54 -0.42 13.08
CA ARG A 271 27.89 -0.22 11.67
C ARG A 271 28.83 0.95 11.48
N GLY A 272 29.69 0.84 10.46
CA GLY A 272 30.70 1.86 10.20
C GLY A 272 31.92 1.68 11.11
N THR A 273 32.65 2.77 11.33
CA THR A 273 33.90 2.74 12.10
C THR A 273 34.04 3.89 13.10
N ASN A 274 33.21 4.93 13.00
CA ASN A 274 33.25 6.10 13.85
C ASN A 274 32.30 5.94 15.05
N HIS A 275 32.79 5.25 16.09
CA HIS A 275 32.08 4.95 17.35
C HIS A 275 32.71 5.69 18.55
N GLY A 276 33.25 6.88 18.28
CA GLY A 276 33.99 7.68 19.26
C GLY A 276 33.17 8.82 19.83
N HIS A 277 32.33 8.53 20.84
CA HIS A 277 31.45 9.52 21.46
C HIS A 277 32.20 10.66 22.19
N PRO A 278 31.71 11.91 22.15
CA PRO A 278 30.44 12.35 21.55
C PRO A 278 30.51 12.69 20.05
N THR A 279 31.64 12.43 19.39
CA THR A 279 31.85 12.70 17.95
C THR A 279 31.54 11.51 17.04
N GLY A 280 31.07 10.40 17.62
CA GLY A 280 30.66 9.19 16.91
C GLY A 280 29.41 9.44 16.09
N HIS A 281 29.23 8.64 15.03
CA HIS A 281 28.01 8.57 14.19
C HIS A 281 27.58 9.83 13.43
N ASN A 282 28.24 10.97 13.66
CA ASN A 282 27.94 12.25 13.03
C ASN A 282 28.43 12.37 11.57
N ASP A 283 28.82 11.24 10.97
CA ASP A 283 29.27 11.14 9.57
C ASP A 283 28.15 10.69 8.62
N GLY A 284 26.94 10.42 9.15
CA GLY A 284 25.80 9.91 8.38
C GLY A 284 26.04 8.50 7.84
N VAL A 285 27.11 7.86 8.31
CA VAL A 285 27.48 6.51 7.95
C VAL A 285 27.48 5.69 9.23
N SER A 286 28.39 5.89 10.16
CA SER A 286 28.48 5.02 11.35
C SER A 286 27.21 5.10 12.22
N ALA A 287 26.72 3.95 12.69
CA ALA A 287 25.48 3.87 13.46
C ALA A 287 25.46 2.72 14.48
N SER A 288 24.70 2.89 15.57
CA SER A 288 24.32 1.86 16.54
C SER A 288 22.80 1.67 16.52
N HIS A 289 22.32 0.61 15.88
CA HIS A 289 20.90 0.27 15.92
C HIS A 289 20.62 -0.72 17.04
N ASP A 290 20.02 -0.22 18.12
CA ASP A 290 19.70 -0.98 19.32
C ASP A 290 18.40 -1.75 19.17
N LEU A 291 18.41 -3.04 19.50
CA LEU A 291 17.25 -3.92 19.36
C LEU A 291 16.56 -4.15 20.70
N TYR A 292 15.25 -3.91 20.73
CA TYR A 292 14.39 -4.16 21.89
C TYR A 292 13.16 -4.96 21.50
N TYR A 293 12.76 -5.88 22.38
CA TYR A 293 11.47 -6.55 22.26
C TYR A 293 10.35 -5.64 22.76
N VAL A 294 9.17 -5.82 22.18
CA VAL A 294 7.95 -5.10 22.49
C VAL A 294 7.02 -6.00 23.29
N ALA A 295 6.31 -5.41 24.24
CA ALA A 295 5.20 -6.06 24.92
C ALA A 295 3.90 -5.26 24.74
N GLU A 296 2.84 -5.97 24.39
CA GLU A 296 1.48 -5.43 24.23
C GLU A 296 0.47 -6.37 24.91
N PRO A 297 -0.52 -5.85 25.67
CA PRO A 297 -0.75 -4.44 25.99
C PRO A 297 0.22 -3.92 27.07
N SER A 298 0.43 -2.60 27.11
CA SER A 298 1.03 -1.97 28.28
C SER A 298 0.06 -1.92 29.47
N LEU A 299 0.61 -1.91 30.69
CA LEU A 299 -0.17 -1.80 31.92
C LEU A 299 -0.51 -0.35 32.28
N SER A 300 0.19 0.64 31.74
CA SER A 300 -0.06 2.06 32.01
C SER A 300 -1.14 2.64 31.08
N VAL A 301 -1.48 3.91 31.31
CA VAL A 301 -2.48 4.66 30.54
C VAL A 301 -1.91 5.35 29.29
N GLY A 302 -0.60 5.27 29.06
CA GLY A 302 0.10 5.98 27.98
C GLY A 302 0.02 5.28 26.63
N GLY A 303 1.10 4.58 26.27
CA GLY A 303 1.22 3.84 25.01
C GLY A 303 0.46 2.52 25.03
N LYS A 304 -0.01 2.07 23.87
CA LYS A 304 -0.67 0.76 23.74
C LYS A 304 0.31 -0.40 23.97
N PHE A 305 1.58 -0.19 23.62
CA PHE A 305 2.69 -1.12 23.85
C PHE A 305 3.88 -0.43 24.52
N TRP A 306 4.79 -1.24 25.06
CA TRP A 306 5.96 -0.77 25.80
C TRP A 306 7.22 -1.60 25.48
N LEU A 307 8.37 -1.13 25.95
CA LEU A 307 9.70 -1.68 25.66
C LEU A 307 10.35 -2.32 26.90
N PRO A 308 10.04 -3.59 27.22
CA PRO A 308 10.74 -4.32 28.26
C PRO A 308 12.23 -4.42 27.94
N GLY A 309 13.08 -3.97 28.87
CA GLY A 309 14.54 -4.03 28.69
C GLY A 309 15.17 -2.70 28.28
N TYR A 310 14.38 -1.71 27.87
CA TYR A 310 14.87 -0.36 27.62
C TYR A 310 14.86 0.45 28.92
N TYR A 311 16.06 0.69 29.46
CA TYR A 311 16.26 1.34 30.77
C TYR A 311 17.27 2.49 30.67
N PRO A 312 16.89 3.61 30.04
CA PRO A 312 17.72 4.80 30.08
C PRO A 312 17.77 5.31 31.52
N ASN A 313 18.79 6.10 31.84
CA ASN A 313 18.79 6.83 33.09
C ASN A 313 17.73 7.95 33.00
N TRP A 314 16.51 7.67 33.45
CA TRP A 314 15.37 8.58 33.43
C TRP A 314 15.70 10.01 33.90
N TRP A 315 16.61 10.16 34.87
CA TRP A 315 17.02 11.46 35.39
C TRP A 315 17.57 12.40 34.30
N ASP A 316 18.14 11.84 33.24
CA ASP A 316 18.68 12.61 32.11
C ASP A 316 17.56 13.24 31.25
N PHE A 317 16.31 12.76 31.37
CA PHE A 317 15.16 13.15 30.55
C PHE A 317 13.98 13.72 31.35
N ILE A 318 14.18 14.01 32.64
CA ILE A 318 13.11 14.49 33.52
C ILE A 318 12.43 15.74 32.95
N GLN A 319 11.09 15.79 32.99
CA GLN A 319 10.25 16.86 32.43
C GLN A 319 10.37 17.11 30.92
N GLN A 320 11.17 16.35 30.17
CA GLN A 320 11.34 16.59 28.74
C GLN A 320 10.19 16.02 27.91
N ASN A 321 10.05 16.46 26.66
CA ASN A 321 9.28 15.79 25.61
C ASN A 321 7.87 15.36 26.06
N GLY A 322 7.10 16.30 26.62
CA GLY A 322 5.74 16.07 27.13
C GLY A 322 5.55 16.29 28.64
N GLY A 323 6.63 16.58 29.38
CA GLY A 323 6.55 17.04 30.76
C GLY A 323 6.24 15.97 31.80
N SER A 324 5.81 16.43 32.98
CA SER A 324 5.49 15.57 34.13
C SER A 324 4.07 15.79 34.61
N TYR A 325 3.28 14.73 34.70
CA TYR A 325 1.89 14.81 35.13
C TYR A 325 1.37 13.46 35.65
N PHE A 326 0.32 13.53 36.47
CA PHE A 326 -0.43 12.34 36.85
C PHE A 326 -1.21 11.84 35.63
N ALA A 327 -0.84 10.67 35.12
CA ALA A 327 -1.33 10.16 33.85
C ALA A 327 -2.72 9.52 33.99
N GLY A 328 -3.01 8.86 35.11
CA GLY A 328 -4.31 8.25 35.35
C GLY A 328 -4.26 6.94 36.13
N TYR A 329 -5.34 6.18 36.01
CA TYR A 329 -5.48 4.86 36.65
C TYR A 329 -5.73 3.76 35.63
N THR A 330 -5.15 2.57 35.86
CA THR A 330 -5.51 1.33 35.18
C THR A 330 -5.91 0.24 36.19
N TRP A 331 -6.49 -0.84 35.70
CA TRP A 331 -6.89 -2.00 36.50
C TRP A 331 -6.10 -3.25 36.11
N TYR A 332 -5.64 -3.99 37.11
CA TYR A 332 -4.93 -5.25 36.95
C TYR A 332 -5.53 -6.34 37.84
N TYR A 333 -5.81 -7.50 37.25
CA TYR A 333 -6.54 -8.60 37.89
C TYR A 333 -5.69 -9.84 38.19
N GLY A 334 -4.36 -9.70 38.16
CA GLY A 334 -3.46 -10.78 38.60
C GLY A 334 -3.45 -10.95 40.11
N ASP A 335 -2.95 -12.10 40.54
CA ASP A 335 -2.93 -12.50 41.96
C ASP A 335 -2.12 -11.53 42.85
N GLU A 336 -1.01 -11.01 42.33
CA GLU A 336 -0.09 -10.11 43.04
C GLU A 336 0.10 -8.80 42.26
N PRO A 337 0.18 -7.64 42.92
CA PRO A 337 0.32 -6.37 42.23
C PRO A 337 1.74 -6.21 41.64
N PRO A 338 1.89 -5.42 40.56
CA PRO A 338 3.20 -4.95 40.14
C PRO A 338 3.87 -4.13 41.26
N ALA A 339 5.21 -4.15 41.29
CA ALA A 339 5.95 -3.42 42.32
C ALA A 339 5.83 -1.90 42.12
N LEU A 340 5.66 -1.16 43.23
CA LEU A 340 5.70 0.30 43.19
C LEU A 340 7.06 0.80 42.66
N GLY A 341 7.01 1.85 41.86
CA GLY A 341 8.17 2.43 41.19
C GLY A 341 8.66 1.66 39.96
N VAL A 342 7.93 0.62 39.52
CA VAL A 342 8.19 0.00 38.21
C VAL A 342 7.98 1.06 37.13
N GLU A 343 8.95 1.11 36.23
CA GLU A 343 8.99 1.97 35.05
C GLU A 343 8.49 1.20 33.83
N HIS A 344 7.59 1.82 33.08
CA HIS A 344 7.20 1.41 31.74
C HIS A 344 7.63 2.49 30.77
N VAL A 345 8.51 2.15 29.84
CA VAL A 345 8.83 3.02 28.71
C VAL A 345 7.89 2.66 27.56
N GLU A 346 6.98 3.57 27.25
CA GLU A 346 5.88 3.34 26.33
C GLU A 346 5.99 4.22 25.10
N VAL A 347 5.39 3.80 23.99
CA VAL A 347 5.31 4.63 22.79
C VAL A 347 4.07 5.52 22.90
N ASP A 348 4.28 6.79 23.23
CA ASP A 348 3.21 7.79 23.34
C ASP A 348 2.69 8.20 21.96
N TYR A 349 3.61 8.43 21.03
CA TYR A 349 3.30 8.85 19.66
C TYR A 349 4.32 8.28 18.69
N ALA A 350 3.89 8.15 17.43
CA ALA A 350 4.75 7.88 16.30
C ALA A 350 4.47 8.93 15.22
N VAL A 351 5.54 9.46 14.64
CA VAL A 351 5.50 10.42 13.54
C VAL A 351 6.36 9.85 12.42
N ALA A 352 5.82 9.82 11.21
CA ALA A 352 6.51 9.28 10.05
C ALA A 352 6.67 10.36 8.99
N VAL A 353 7.83 10.34 8.32
CA VAL A 353 8.07 11.07 7.08
C VAL A 353 8.08 10.07 5.95
N SER A 354 7.28 10.32 4.92
CA SER A 354 7.03 9.36 3.83
C SER A 354 7.24 9.99 2.47
N LEU A 355 7.66 9.17 1.51
CA LEU A 355 7.64 9.56 0.11
C LEU A 355 6.19 9.67 -0.40
N LEU A 356 5.94 10.73 -1.16
CA LEU A 356 4.75 10.87 -1.99
C LEU A 356 4.98 10.12 -3.30
N VAL A 357 4.28 9.00 -3.50
CA VAL A 357 4.44 8.11 -4.66
C VAL A 357 3.13 8.04 -5.43
N PRO A 358 3.11 8.35 -6.74
CA PRO A 358 1.89 8.27 -7.53
C PRO A 358 1.47 6.80 -7.79
N PRO A 359 0.19 6.55 -8.12
CA PRO A 359 -0.30 5.20 -8.38
C PRO A 359 0.41 4.52 -9.54
N THR A 360 0.56 3.20 -9.46
CA THR A 360 1.00 2.36 -10.57
C THR A 360 -0.18 1.90 -11.42
N VAL A 361 -0.06 2.02 -12.74
CA VAL A 361 -1.10 1.60 -13.71
C VAL A 361 -0.52 0.65 -14.74
N THR A 362 -1.13 -0.53 -14.88
CA THR A 362 -0.75 -1.52 -15.90
C THR A 362 -1.92 -1.75 -16.85
N VAL A 363 -1.75 -1.44 -18.14
CA VAL A 363 -2.75 -1.69 -19.19
C VAL A 363 -2.77 -3.18 -19.52
N ILE A 364 -3.96 -3.78 -19.49
CA ILE A 364 -4.17 -5.22 -19.68
C ILE A 364 -5.10 -5.55 -20.86
N GLY A 365 -5.77 -4.55 -21.45
CA GLY A 365 -6.70 -4.76 -22.54
C GLY A 365 -7.28 -3.47 -23.11
N ASP A 366 -8.12 -3.67 -24.12
CA ASP A 366 -8.75 -2.62 -24.92
C ASP A 366 -10.27 -2.86 -24.99
N VAL A 367 -11.02 -1.84 -25.42
CA VAL A 367 -12.48 -1.96 -25.65
C VAL A 367 -12.73 -2.03 -27.15
N THR A 368 -13.48 -3.03 -27.62
CA THR A 368 -13.94 -3.10 -29.01
C THR A 368 -15.43 -2.84 -29.09
N VAL A 369 -15.82 -1.85 -29.90
CA VAL A 369 -17.22 -1.46 -30.14
C VAL A 369 -17.53 -1.54 -31.62
N THR A 370 -18.79 -1.73 -31.97
CA THR A 370 -19.26 -1.59 -33.35
C THR A 370 -19.85 -0.20 -33.55
N GLN A 371 -19.51 0.46 -34.65
CA GLN A 371 -20.11 1.75 -35.02
C GLN A 371 -21.64 1.66 -35.01
N GLY A 372 -22.30 2.59 -34.30
CA GLY A 372 -23.76 2.62 -34.15
C GLY A 372 -24.33 1.52 -33.26
N GLY A 373 -23.49 0.67 -32.66
CA GLY A 373 -23.89 -0.42 -31.78
C GLY A 373 -24.12 0.00 -30.32
N PRO A 374 -24.44 -0.97 -29.44
CA PRO A 374 -24.59 -0.73 -28.01
C PRO A 374 -23.24 -0.43 -27.34
N ALA A 375 -23.29 0.05 -26.11
CA ALA A 375 -22.09 0.18 -25.29
C ALA A 375 -21.49 -1.19 -24.96
N VAL A 376 -20.16 -1.28 -24.93
CA VAL A 376 -19.40 -2.48 -24.56
C VAL A 376 -18.51 -2.14 -23.37
N ALA A 377 -18.46 -3.05 -22.39
CA ALA A 377 -17.59 -2.96 -21.23
C ALA A 377 -16.47 -3.99 -21.32
N ALA A 378 -15.25 -3.60 -20.95
CA ALA A 378 -14.09 -4.50 -20.83
C ALA A 378 -13.13 -4.01 -19.75
N ASN A 379 -12.39 -4.95 -19.14
CA ASN A 379 -11.28 -4.61 -18.25
C ASN A 379 -10.09 -4.13 -19.08
N VAL A 380 -9.57 -2.93 -18.76
CA VAL A 380 -8.53 -2.27 -19.55
C VAL A 380 -7.23 -2.07 -18.77
N ALA A 381 -7.28 -1.99 -17.45
CA ALA A 381 -6.09 -1.80 -16.62
C ALA A 381 -6.22 -2.47 -15.24
N THR A 382 -5.09 -2.70 -14.60
CA THR A 382 -4.98 -2.89 -13.14
C THR A 382 -4.26 -1.70 -12.53
N VAL A 383 -4.69 -1.29 -11.35
CA VAL A 383 -4.13 -0.16 -10.60
C VAL A 383 -3.72 -0.63 -9.21
N SER A 384 -2.63 -0.07 -8.70
CA SER A 384 -2.14 -0.31 -7.35
C SER A 384 -1.40 0.92 -6.85
N ASP A 385 -1.27 1.03 -5.55
CA ASP A 385 -0.52 2.08 -4.88
C ASP A 385 0.20 1.49 -3.66
N GLU A 386 1.26 2.13 -3.19
CA GLU A 386 2.03 1.67 -2.03
C GLU A 386 1.36 2.06 -0.70
N LYS A 387 0.63 3.18 -0.68
CA LYS A 387 -0.13 3.69 0.48
C LYS A 387 -1.59 3.29 0.38
N ASP A 388 -2.21 3.56 -0.75
CA ASP A 388 -3.63 3.41 -0.94
C ASP A 388 -4.05 1.99 -1.29
N SER A 389 -5.17 1.56 -0.72
CA SER A 389 -5.81 0.33 -1.18
C SER A 389 -6.16 0.46 -2.66
N SER A 390 -5.92 -0.58 -3.47
CA SER A 390 -6.18 -0.49 -4.92
C SER A 390 -7.63 -0.13 -5.27
N GLY A 391 -8.58 -0.39 -4.36
CA GLY A 391 -9.99 -0.03 -4.50
C GLY A 391 -10.36 1.42 -4.12
N SER A 392 -9.52 2.14 -3.38
CA SER A 392 -9.73 3.56 -3.04
C SER A 392 -9.30 4.52 -4.16
N LEU A 393 -8.42 4.05 -5.06
CA LEU A 393 -7.92 4.86 -6.18
C LEU A 393 -9.04 5.34 -7.10
N THR A 394 -8.98 6.63 -7.44
CA THR A 394 -9.96 7.27 -8.34
C THR A 394 -9.49 7.19 -9.79
N VAL A 395 -10.42 7.00 -10.72
CA VAL A 395 -10.11 6.83 -12.16
C VAL A 395 -10.92 7.78 -13.04
N GLY A 396 -10.29 8.28 -14.09
CA GLY A 396 -10.92 9.16 -15.08
C GLY A 396 -10.47 8.81 -16.50
N ALA A 397 -11.39 8.96 -17.46
CA ALA A 397 -11.10 8.77 -18.88
C ALA A 397 -11.30 10.09 -19.65
N SER A 398 -10.47 10.34 -20.67
CA SER A 398 -10.58 11.52 -21.55
C SER A 398 -9.95 11.27 -22.91
N GLY A 399 -10.24 12.14 -23.88
CA GLY A 399 -9.62 12.10 -25.22
C GLY A 399 -10.50 11.43 -26.29
N GLU A 400 -11.74 11.09 -25.94
CA GLU A 400 -12.71 10.54 -26.87
C GLU A 400 -13.13 11.54 -27.96
N PRO A 401 -13.28 11.11 -29.22
CA PRO A 401 -13.77 11.97 -30.29
C PRO A 401 -15.26 12.29 -30.12
N ALA A 402 -15.71 13.36 -30.78
CA ALA A 402 -17.13 13.71 -30.82
C ALA A 402 -17.98 12.55 -31.37
N GLY A 403 -18.99 12.14 -30.59
CA GLY A 403 -19.87 11.02 -30.92
C GLY A 403 -19.47 9.67 -30.31
N MET A 404 -18.32 9.60 -29.63
CA MET A 404 -17.94 8.50 -28.76
C MET A 404 -18.25 8.87 -27.30
N THR A 405 -18.66 7.89 -26.49
CA THR A 405 -18.70 8.01 -25.03
C THR A 405 -17.78 6.97 -24.42
N VAL A 406 -17.02 7.36 -23.40
CA VAL A 406 -16.17 6.45 -22.62
C VAL A 406 -16.34 6.79 -21.13
N SER A 407 -16.52 5.78 -20.30
CA SER A 407 -16.53 5.91 -18.84
C SER A 407 -15.74 4.78 -18.21
N VAL A 408 -15.04 5.05 -17.12
CA VAL A 408 -14.24 4.07 -16.39
C VAL A 408 -14.70 3.94 -14.95
N VAL A 409 -14.58 2.73 -14.40
CA VAL A 409 -14.87 2.42 -13.00
C VAL A 409 -13.75 1.54 -12.46
N ASN A 410 -13.26 1.85 -11.26
CA ASN A 410 -12.34 1.00 -10.51
C ASN A 410 -13.13 -0.02 -9.68
N ASN A 411 -12.93 -1.31 -9.94
CA ASN A 411 -13.55 -2.40 -9.22
C ASN A 411 -12.48 -3.18 -8.42
N GLY A 412 -12.06 -2.62 -7.29
CA GLY A 412 -11.09 -3.25 -6.38
C GLY A 412 -9.69 -3.43 -6.98
N GLY A 413 -9.22 -2.45 -7.76
CA GLY A 413 -7.91 -2.47 -8.42
C GLY A 413 -7.95 -2.91 -9.89
N THR A 414 -9.10 -3.36 -10.41
CA THR A 414 -9.29 -3.60 -11.85
C THR A 414 -10.17 -2.52 -12.45
N VAL A 415 -9.67 -1.84 -13.48
CA VAL A 415 -10.39 -0.77 -14.18
C VAL A 415 -11.20 -1.36 -15.32
N GLU A 416 -12.52 -1.22 -15.24
CA GLU A 416 -13.46 -1.53 -16.32
C GLU A 416 -13.78 -0.23 -17.09
N ALA A 417 -13.61 -0.25 -18.40
CA ALA A 417 -14.02 0.81 -19.30
C ALA A 417 -15.27 0.40 -20.07
N THR A 418 -16.27 1.28 -20.13
CA THR A 418 -17.46 1.15 -20.97
C THR A 418 -17.39 2.19 -22.07
N ALA A 419 -17.42 1.76 -23.34
CA ALA A 419 -17.37 2.64 -24.50
C ALA A 419 -18.56 2.42 -25.44
N GLN A 420 -18.97 3.47 -26.16
CA GLN A 420 -19.93 3.41 -27.26
C GLN A 420 -19.53 4.40 -28.35
N ALA A 421 -19.66 3.99 -29.61
CA ALA A 421 -19.42 4.86 -30.77
C ALA A 421 -20.70 5.01 -31.60
N ASN A 422 -21.17 6.24 -31.81
CA ASN A 422 -22.30 6.48 -32.70
C ASN A 422 -21.86 6.46 -34.18
N CYS A 423 -22.83 6.58 -35.10
CA CYS A 423 -22.57 6.51 -36.55
C CYS A 423 -21.72 7.67 -37.12
N SER A 424 -21.42 8.71 -36.33
CA SER A 424 -20.55 9.81 -36.77
C SER A 424 -19.06 9.57 -36.49
N VAL A 425 -18.74 8.58 -35.64
CA VAL A 425 -17.36 8.18 -35.34
C VAL A 425 -16.86 7.28 -36.46
N SER A 426 -15.73 7.61 -37.08
CA SER A 426 -15.10 6.75 -38.10
C SER A 426 -14.63 5.42 -37.51
N THR A 427 -14.46 4.41 -38.36
CA THR A 427 -13.81 3.17 -37.94
C THR A 427 -12.32 3.41 -37.70
N GLY A 428 -11.74 2.65 -36.76
CA GLY A 428 -10.33 2.76 -36.40
C GLY A 428 -10.08 2.65 -34.90
N THR A 429 -8.84 2.94 -34.51
CA THR A 429 -8.37 2.87 -33.13
C THR A 429 -8.25 4.26 -32.55
N TYR A 430 -8.79 4.45 -31.35
CA TYR A 430 -8.80 5.72 -30.63
C TYR A 430 -8.13 5.54 -29.27
N PRO A 431 -6.93 6.14 -29.06
CA PRO A 431 -6.28 6.08 -27.76
C PRO A 431 -7.03 6.97 -26.77
N ILE A 432 -7.48 6.39 -25.66
CA ILE A 432 -8.17 7.08 -24.58
C ILE A 432 -7.22 7.23 -23.41
N ASN A 433 -7.07 8.46 -22.91
CA ASN A 433 -6.27 8.75 -21.73
C ASN A 433 -6.99 8.25 -20.48
N LEU A 434 -6.34 7.36 -19.74
CA LEU A 434 -6.74 6.88 -18.42
C LEU A 434 -5.86 7.57 -17.37
N MET A 435 -6.49 8.31 -16.48
CA MET A 435 -5.85 8.94 -15.32
C MET A 435 -6.27 8.20 -14.06
N VAL A 436 -5.31 7.95 -13.17
CA VAL A 436 -5.51 7.29 -11.88
C VAL A 436 -4.89 8.17 -10.81
N THR A 437 -5.66 8.50 -9.77
CA THR A 437 -5.28 9.45 -8.72
C THR A 437 -5.49 8.83 -7.33
N ASP A 438 -4.50 8.94 -6.46
CA ASP A 438 -4.51 8.51 -5.05
C ASP A 438 -5.20 9.53 -4.11
N SER A 439 -5.19 9.25 -2.81
CA SER A 439 -5.72 10.14 -1.77
C SER A 439 -4.90 11.42 -1.59
N ASP A 440 -3.62 11.37 -1.91
CA ASP A 440 -2.67 12.48 -1.77
C ASP A 440 -2.75 13.44 -2.97
N GLY A 441 -3.49 13.05 -4.01
CA GLY A 441 -3.76 13.84 -5.22
C GLY A 441 -2.73 13.65 -6.33
N LEU A 442 -1.76 12.75 -6.16
CA LEU A 442 -0.80 12.42 -7.20
C LEU A 442 -1.48 11.54 -8.25
N SER A 443 -1.06 11.70 -9.50
CA SER A 443 -1.75 11.06 -10.62
C SER A 443 -0.79 10.43 -11.62
N THR A 444 -1.12 9.22 -12.05
CA THR A 444 -0.48 8.55 -13.19
C THR A 444 -1.44 8.51 -14.36
N SER A 445 -0.94 8.83 -15.56
CA SER A 445 -1.72 8.76 -16.81
C SER A 445 -1.12 7.76 -17.79
N THR A 446 -1.97 6.98 -18.44
CA THR A 446 -1.62 6.05 -19.52
C THR A 446 -2.73 6.03 -20.57
N THR A 447 -2.60 5.22 -21.61
CA THR A 447 -3.65 5.08 -22.63
C THR A 447 -4.05 3.62 -22.82
N PHE A 448 -5.35 3.37 -22.98
CA PHE A 448 -5.90 2.14 -23.55
C PHE A 448 -6.61 2.48 -24.86
N ASP A 449 -6.78 1.49 -25.74
CA ASP A 449 -7.42 1.73 -27.03
C ASP A 449 -8.92 1.42 -26.99
N VAL A 450 -9.69 2.26 -27.69
CA VAL A 450 -11.06 1.93 -28.14
C VAL A 450 -11.02 1.66 -29.64
N ILE A 451 -11.36 0.44 -30.02
CA ILE A 451 -11.39 -0.04 -31.40
C ILE A 451 -12.83 0.03 -31.91
N VAL A 452 -13.06 0.79 -32.98
CA VAL A 452 -14.37 0.96 -33.61
C VAL A 452 -14.43 0.14 -34.91
N ASP A 453 -15.18 -0.94 -34.86
CA ASP A 453 -15.48 -1.80 -36.01
C ASP A 453 -16.56 -1.21 -36.92
N GLU A 454 -16.56 -1.64 -38.18
CA GLU A 454 -17.51 -1.21 -39.21
C GLU A 454 -18.97 -1.57 -38.85
N ASN A 455 -19.90 -0.67 -39.12
CA ASN A 455 -21.33 -0.91 -38.97
C ASN A 455 -21.81 -2.00 -39.95
N PRO A 456 -22.27 -3.17 -39.47
CA PRO A 456 -22.85 -4.19 -40.32
C PRO A 456 -24.16 -3.69 -40.93
N ALA A 457 -24.43 -4.03 -42.19
CA ALA A 457 -25.73 -3.74 -42.78
C ALA A 457 -26.83 -4.65 -42.19
N PRO A 458 -28.08 -4.17 -42.06
CA PRO A 458 -29.18 -5.00 -41.60
C PRO A 458 -29.46 -6.15 -42.58
N THR A 459 -30.25 -7.13 -42.13
CA THR A 459 -30.64 -8.30 -42.90
C THR A 459 -32.16 -8.41 -43.00
N LEU A 460 -32.64 -8.93 -44.13
CA LEU A 460 -34.05 -9.20 -44.39
C LEU A 460 -34.22 -10.42 -45.29
N GLY A 461 -35.00 -11.41 -44.86
CA GLY A 461 -35.25 -12.60 -45.67
C GLY A 461 -36.16 -12.32 -46.87
N PRO A 462 -35.99 -13.04 -48.00
CA PRO A 462 -36.85 -12.87 -49.17
C PRO A 462 -38.33 -13.14 -48.87
N TYR A 463 -39.19 -12.49 -49.65
CA TYR A 463 -40.64 -12.66 -49.66
C TYR A 463 -41.06 -13.54 -50.84
N ALA A 464 -42.16 -14.29 -50.66
CA ALA A 464 -42.79 -15.00 -51.78
C ALA A 464 -43.83 -14.11 -52.46
N ASP A 465 -43.95 -14.24 -53.78
CA ASP A 465 -45.00 -13.59 -54.56
C ASP A 465 -46.40 -13.98 -54.06
N LYS A 466 -47.35 -13.06 -54.18
CA LYS A 466 -48.69 -13.23 -53.60
C LYS A 466 -49.80 -12.81 -54.56
N LEU A 467 -50.88 -13.57 -54.56
CA LEU A 467 -52.11 -13.26 -55.30
C LEU A 467 -53.20 -12.85 -54.30
N VAL A 468 -53.90 -11.75 -54.59
CA VAL A 468 -54.98 -11.20 -53.75
C VAL A 468 -56.17 -10.78 -54.63
N PRO A 469 -57.35 -11.39 -54.47
CA PRO A 469 -58.57 -10.96 -55.15
C PRO A 469 -59.03 -9.56 -54.71
N LEU A 470 -59.77 -8.85 -55.56
CA LEU A 470 -60.38 -7.56 -55.20
C LEU A 470 -61.30 -7.65 -53.97
N GLY A 471 -61.13 -6.70 -53.05
CA GLY A 471 -61.90 -6.60 -51.82
C GLY A 471 -61.44 -7.52 -50.69
N ASP A 472 -60.34 -8.27 -50.89
CA ASP A 472 -59.77 -9.20 -49.91
C ASP A 472 -58.49 -8.64 -49.25
N SER A 473 -58.04 -9.30 -48.18
CA SER A 473 -56.81 -8.98 -47.44
C SER A 473 -55.93 -10.20 -47.24
N THR A 474 -54.61 -10.00 -47.20
CA THR A 474 -53.65 -11.07 -46.93
C THR A 474 -52.41 -10.54 -46.21
N THR A 475 -51.58 -11.46 -45.75
CA THR A 475 -50.23 -11.17 -45.26
C THR A 475 -49.17 -11.88 -46.09
N VAL A 476 -48.00 -11.25 -46.20
CA VAL A 476 -46.80 -11.79 -46.83
C VAL A 476 -45.68 -11.76 -45.81
N THR A 477 -45.23 -12.94 -45.41
CA THR A 477 -44.20 -13.13 -44.38
C THR A 477 -42.84 -13.34 -45.05
N PRO A 478 -41.78 -12.62 -44.63
CA PRO A 478 -40.44 -12.90 -45.12
C PRO A 478 -39.94 -14.23 -44.56
N SER A 479 -38.99 -14.86 -45.25
CA SER A 479 -38.34 -16.09 -44.75
C SER A 479 -37.48 -15.89 -43.49
N ALA A 480 -37.09 -14.64 -43.19
CA ALA A 480 -36.46 -14.23 -41.95
C ALA A 480 -36.88 -12.78 -41.62
N PRO A 481 -37.15 -12.45 -40.34
CA PRO A 481 -37.52 -11.09 -39.95
C PRO A 481 -36.36 -10.11 -40.16
N PRO A 482 -36.62 -8.79 -40.15
CA PRO A 482 -35.58 -7.77 -40.06
C PRO A 482 -34.69 -8.04 -38.84
N ALA A 483 -33.38 -8.09 -39.05
CA ALA A 483 -32.41 -8.27 -37.97
C ALA A 483 -31.12 -7.50 -38.27
N ASP A 484 -30.46 -7.02 -37.22
CA ASP A 484 -29.16 -6.36 -37.32
C ASP A 484 -28.21 -6.87 -36.23
N ALA A 485 -26.94 -7.06 -36.56
CA ALA A 485 -25.96 -7.70 -35.68
C ALA A 485 -25.57 -6.80 -34.50
N ASN A 486 -25.58 -5.48 -34.69
CA ASN A 486 -25.36 -4.48 -33.65
C ASN A 486 -26.67 -3.89 -33.09
N GLY A 487 -27.83 -4.44 -33.49
CA GLY A 487 -29.13 -4.14 -32.87
C GLY A 487 -29.65 -2.72 -33.09
N ASN A 488 -29.20 -2.01 -34.12
CA ASN A 488 -29.48 -0.58 -34.33
C ASN A 488 -30.48 -0.28 -35.46
N ILE A 489 -31.46 -1.17 -35.71
CA ILE A 489 -32.51 -0.92 -36.72
C ILE A 489 -33.26 0.38 -36.41
N ALA A 490 -33.26 1.33 -37.35
CA ALA A 490 -33.95 2.61 -37.21
C ALA A 490 -35.38 2.54 -37.76
N THR A 491 -35.56 2.05 -38.99
CA THR A 491 -36.87 1.99 -39.64
C THR A 491 -37.05 0.74 -40.48
N VAL A 492 -38.31 0.28 -40.57
CA VAL A 492 -38.75 -0.74 -41.52
C VAL A 492 -39.93 -0.17 -42.27
N THR A 493 -39.79 -0.01 -43.59
CA THR A 493 -40.76 0.67 -44.44
C THR A 493 -41.16 -0.22 -45.61
N VAL A 494 -42.33 0.04 -46.19
CA VAL A 494 -42.82 -0.65 -47.39
C VAL A 494 -43.25 0.38 -48.42
N ASN A 495 -42.92 0.11 -49.68
CA ASN A 495 -43.29 0.93 -50.81
C ASN A 495 -43.87 0.05 -51.95
N PRO A 496 -45.05 0.38 -52.49
CA PRO A 496 -45.92 1.48 -52.08
C PRO A 496 -46.70 1.17 -50.80
N THR A 497 -47.20 2.20 -50.11
CA THR A 497 -48.11 2.07 -48.95
C THR A 497 -49.59 2.05 -49.32
N THR A 498 -49.91 2.40 -50.57
CA THR A 498 -51.25 2.35 -51.16
C THR A 498 -51.21 1.58 -52.46
N LEU A 499 -52.31 0.87 -52.74
CA LEU A 499 -52.48 0.20 -54.03
C LEU A 499 -53.11 1.16 -55.05
N PRO A 500 -52.77 1.05 -56.35
CA PRO A 500 -53.41 1.86 -57.38
C PRO A 500 -54.94 1.74 -57.34
N GLY A 501 -55.64 2.89 -57.42
CA GLY A 501 -57.10 2.96 -57.31
C GLY A 501 -57.60 3.07 -55.88
N ALA A 502 -57.41 2.04 -55.06
CA ALA A 502 -57.76 1.99 -53.64
C ALA A 502 -57.04 0.81 -52.95
N GLY A 503 -56.95 0.82 -51.62
CA GLY A 503 -56.32 -0.26 -50.82
C GLY A 503 -55.01 0.17 -50.16
N THR A 504 -54.51 -0.66 -49.24
CA THR A 504 -53.37 -0.33 -48.37
C THR A 504 -52.34 -1.45 -48.34
N VAL A 505 -51.09 -1.06 -48.11
CA VAL A 505 -49.96 -1.93 -47.83
C VAL A 505 -49.24 -1.36 -46.61
N SER A 506 -49.00 -2.18 -45.61
CA SER A 506 -48.25 -1.81 -44.41
C SER A 506 -47.29 -2.92 -44.02
N VAL A 507 -46.22 -2.60 -43.29
CA VAL A 507 -45.26 -3.58 -42.76
C VAL A 507 -45.21 -3.47 -41.25
N ALA A 508 -45.18 -4.61 -40.57
CA ALA A 508 -44.96 -4.69 -39.13
C ALA A 508 -43.45 -4.63 -38.84
N PRO A 509 -42.92 -3.57 -38.19
CA PRO A 509 -41.47 -3.36 -38.10
C PRO A 509 -40.70 -4.50 -37.40
N GLY A 510 -41.26 -5.07 -36.33
CA GLY A 510 -40.58 -6.13 -35.56
C GLY A 510 -40.57 -7.51 -36.22
N THR A 511 -41.39 -7.75 -37.26
CA THR A 511 -41.48 -9.07 -37.92
C THR A 511 -41.23 -9.02 -39.42
N GLY A 512 -41.25 -7.81 -40.01
CA GLY A 512 -41.22 -7.62 -41.46
C GLY A 512 -42.47 -8.12 -42.19
N VAL A 513 -43.52 -8.57 -41.48
CA VAL A 513 -44.74 -9.07 -42.12
C VAL A 513 -45.46 -7.94 -42.83
N VAL A 514 -45.71 -8.10 -44.13
CA VAL A 514 -46.44 -7.14 -44.94
C VAL A 514 -47.93 -7.50 -44.91
N SER A 515 -48.78 -6.55 -44.53
CA SER A 515 -50.24 -6.65 -44.64
C SER A 515 -50.70 -5.94 -45.91
N VAL A 516 -51.52 -6.60 -46.71
CA VAL A 516 -52.10 -6.08 -47.94
C VAL A 516 -53.62 -6.14 -47.82
N ALA A 517 -54.30 -5.03 -48.08
CA ALA A 517 -55.76 -4.99 -48.18
C ALA A 517 -56.18 -4.32 -49.49
N THR A 518 -56.86 -5.08 -50.34
CA THR A 518 -57.47 -4.55 -51.56
C THR A 518 -58.91 -4.09 -51.28
N ALA A 519 -59.42 -3.20 -52.11
CA ALA A 519 -60.79 -2.72 -52.08
C ALA A 519 -61.45 -2.98 -53.45
N GLY A 520 -62.78 -2.83 -53.53
CA GLY A 520 -63.50 -3.01 -54.79
C GLY A 520 -63.04 -2.07 -55.93
N GLY A 521 -62.40 -0.95 -55.57
CA GLY A 521 -61.81 0.02 -56.52
C GLY A 521 -60.31 -0.15 -56.78
N THR A 522 -59.65 -1.18 -56.23
CA THR A 522 -58.23 -1.44 -56.52
C THR A 522 -58.06 -1.82 -58.00
N THR A 523 -57.05 -1.28 -58.66
CA THR A 523 -56.74 -1.63 -60.06
C THR A 523 -56.15 -3.04 -60.13
N SER A 524 -56.72 -3.92 -60.96
CA SER A 524 -56.16 -5.25 -61.22
C SER A 524 -54.84 -5.17 -61.99
N GLY A 525 -53.87 -6.00 -61.64
CA GLY A 525 -52.55 -6.05 -62.29
C GLY A 525 -51.47 -6.60 -61.37
N SER A 526 -50.23 -6.53 -61.82
CA SER A 526 -49.05 -6.86 -61.01
C SER A 526 -48.37 -5.61 -60.48
N LEU A 527 -47.98 -5.61 -59.22
CA LEU A 527 -47.29 -4.51 -58.56
C LEU A 527 -46.09 -5.07 -57.80
N THR A 528 -44.94 -4.42 -57.92
CA THR A 528 -43.78 -4.72 -57.08
C THR A 528 -43.94 -4.02 -55.73
N VAL A 529 -43.90 -4.81 -54.66
CA VAL A 529 -43.88 -4.31 -53.28
C VAL A 529 -42.46 -4.50 -52.76
N THR A 530 -41.83 -3.43 -52.30
CA THR A 530 -40.47 -3.44 -51.75
C THR A 530 -40.51 -3.09 -50.28
N VAL A 531 -39.91 -3.93 -49.45
CA VAL A 531 -39.65 -3.67 -48.03
C VAL A 531 -38.20 -3.23 -47.89
N THR A 532 -37.99 -2.13 -47.19
CA THR A 532 -36.65 -1.58 -46.87
C THR A 532 -36.47 -1.55 -45.36
N VAL A 533 -35.40 -2.17 -44.89
CA VAL A 533 -34.90 -2.07 -43.52
C VAL A 533 -33.70 -1.15 -43.54
N THR A 534 -33.70 -0.14 -42.68
CA THR A 534 -32.63 0.87 -42.58
C THR A 534 -32.15 0.94 -41.13
N ASP A 535 -30.85 0.86 -40.91
CA ASP A 535 -30.23 1.06 -39.60
C ASP A 535 -30.02 2.55 -39.26
N THR A 536 -29.54 2.85 -38.05
CA THR A 536 -29.24 4.22 -37.61
C THR A 536 -28.07 4.86 -38.35
N CYS A 537 -27.19 4.05 -38.98
CA CYS A 537 -26.05 4.49 -39.78
C CYS A 537 -26.39 4.62 -41.28
N SER A 538 -27.67 4.48 -41.63
CA SER A 538 -28.22 4.53 -43.00
C SER A 538 -27.86 3.35 -43.91
N ALA A 539 -27.26 2.26 -43.41
CA ALA A 539 -27.13 1.04 -44.19
C ALA A 539 -28.51 0.36 -44.35
N GLN A 540 -28.69 -0.33 -45.47
CA GLN A 540 -30.01 -0.83 -45.87
C GLN A 540 -29.97 -2.27 -46.36
N ALA A 541 -31.05 -3.00 -46.07
CA ALA A 541 -31.42 -4.22 -46.75
C ALA A 541 -32.79 -4.05 -47.40
N GLN A 542 -32.92 -4.51 -48.64
CA GLN A 542 -34.15 -4.45 -49.41
C GLN A 542 -34.55 -5.83 -49.92
N GLN A 543 -35.84 -6.11 -49.86
CA GLN A 543 -36.44 -7.28 -50.50
C GLN A 543 -37.73 -6.88 -51.19
N SER A 544 -38.01 -7.50 -52.33
CA SER A 544 -39.20 -7.22 -53.11
C SER A 544 -39.95 -8.52 -53.44
N PHE A 545 -41.26 -8.42 -53.61
CA PHE A 545 -42.10 -9.47 -54.18
C PHE A 545 -43.13 -8.88 -55.14
N MET A 546 -43.65 -9.74 -56.02
CA MET A 546 -44.75 -9.40 -56.91
C MET A 546 -46.09 -9.67 -56.23
N LEU A 547 -46.92 -8.64 -56.16
CA LEU A 547 -48.31 -8.71 -55.75
C LEU A 547 -49.21 -8.73 -56.99
N TYR A 548 -50.00 -9.77 -57.15
CA TYR A 548 -50.97 -9.92 -58.23
C TYR A 548 -52.38 -9.64 -57.71
N VAL A 549 -52.99 -8.53 -58.15
CA VAL A 549 -54.39 -8.20 -57.85
C VAL A 549 -55.27 -8.70 -58.98
N THR A 550 -56.15 -9.66 -58.67
CA THR A 550 -57.04 -10.29 -59.66
C THR A 550 -58.47 -9.81 -59.49
N ALA A 551 -59.20 -9.70 -60.61
CA ALA A 551 -60.64 -9.43 -60.58
C ALA A 551 -61.37 -10.50 -59.74
N SER A 552 -62.43 -10.09 -59.02
CA SER A 552 -63.30 -11.04 -58.32
C SER A 552 -63.89 -12.01 -59.35
N THR A 553 -63.76 -13.31 -59.11
CA THR A 553 -64.49 -14.35 -59.84
C THR A 553 -65.98 -14.28 -59.56
#